data_AF-A0A7K2N1A3-F1
#
_entry.id   AF-A0A7K2N1A3-F1
#
_cell.length_a   1.000
_cell.length_b   1.000
_cell.length_c   1.000
_cell.angle_alpha   90.00
_cell.angle_beta   90.00
_cell.angle_gamma   90.00
#
_symmetry.space_group_name_H-M   'P 1'
#
loop_
_entity.id
_entity.type
_entity.pdbx_description
1 polymer ?
#
loop_
_entity_poly.entity_id
_entity_poly.type
_entity_poly.pdbx_seq_one_letter_code
_entity_poly.pdbx_strand_id
1 'polypeptide(L)'
;GPPPPRAWADKDPAAAARLTAARAGVTALAEVLNMPQENLITPDTVRRVCWQPPATIDAESVSAALAGHGARPWQVEQVTPVLVAALSGEAS
;
A
#
# COMPACT_ATOMS: atom_id res chain seq x y z
N GLY A 1 -10.09 3.55 -11.60
CA GLY A 1 -9.28 2.53 -10.89
C GLY A 1 -7.95 2.39 -11.59
N PRO A 2 -6.89 1.93 -10.92
CA PRO A 2 -5.59 1.77 -11.55
C PRO A 2 -5.63 0.76 -12.71
N PRO A 3 -4.70 0.84 -13.68
CA PRO A 3 -4.63 -0.12 -14.78
C PRO A 3 -4.39 -1.55 -14.26
N PRO A 4 -4.54 -2.59 -15.11
CA PRO A 4 -4.15 -3.94 -14.74
C PRO A 4 -2.66 -3.99 -14.36
N PRO A 5 -2.25 -4.75 -13.34
CA PRO A 5 -0.88 -4.69 -12.78
C PRO A 5 0.21 -4.95 -13.82
N ARG A 6 -0.08 -5.82 -14.80
CA ARG A 6 0.83 -6.15 -15.91
C ARG A 6 1.19 -4.95 -16.78
N ALA A 7 0.33 -3.94 -16.85
CA ALA A 7 0.57 -2.72 -17.62
C ALA A 7 1.27 -1.62 -16.83
N TRP A 8 1.57 -1.83 -15.53
CA TRP A 8 2.16 -0.77 -14.70
C TRP A 8 3.62 -0.52 -15.05
N ALA A 9 4.42 -1.57 -15.21
CA ALA A 9 5.85 -1.42 -15.51
C ALA A 9 6.10 -0.63 -16.81
N ASP A 10 5.18 -0.74 -17.77
CA ASP A 10 5.20 0.00 -19.03
C ASP A 10 4.73 1.46 -18.87
N LYS A 11 3.68 1.70 -18.07
CA LYS A 11 3.08 3.04 -17.90
C LYS A 11 3.79 3.93 -16.87
N ASP A 12 4.15 3.36 -15.74
CA ASP A 12 4.80 4.03 -14.62
C ASP A 12 5.62 2.97 -13.83
N PRO A 13 6.92 2.81 -14.16
CA PRO A 13 7.79 1.84 -13.49
C PRO A 13 7.98 2.15 -12.00
N ALA A 14 7.89 3.42 -11.59
CA ALA A 14 7.95 3.80 -10.19
C ALA A 14 6.69 3.32 -9.44
N ALA A 15 5.51 3.39 -10.05
CA ALA A 15 4.28 2.83 -9.47
C ALA A 15 4.37 1.31 -9.37
N ALA A 16 4.97 0.64 -10.36
CA ALA A 16 5.21 -0.80 -10.31
C ALA A 16 6.16 -1.19 -9.16
N ALA A 17 7.22 -0.41 -8.94
CA ALA A 17 8.14 -0.60 -7.81
C ALA A 17 7.43 -0.39 -6.46
N ARG A 18 6.70 0.71 -6.30
CA ARG A 18 5.85 1.01 -5.12
C ARG A 18 4.92 -0.17 -4.80
N LEU A 19 4.19 -0.68 -5.79
CA LEU A 19 3.25 -1.79 -5.61
C LEU A 19 3.95 -3.09 -5.21
N THR A 20 5.12 -3.37 -5.80
CA THR A 20 5.92 -4.55 -5.45
C THR A 20 6.37 -4.50 -3.99
N ALA A 21 6.95 -3.38 -3.57
CA ALA A 21 7.39 -3.18 -2.18
C ALA A 21 6.22 -3.25 -1.19
N ALA A 22 5.11 -2.56 -1.49
CA ALA A 22 3.92 -2.56 -0.65
C ALA A 22 3.34 -3.96 -0.46
N ARG A 23 3.29 -4.77 -1.54
CA ARG A 23 2.81 -6.15 -1.45
C ARG A 23 3.69 -7.02 -0.57
N ALA A 24 5.01 -6.93 -0.74
CA ALA A 24 5.95 -7.69 0.09
C ALA A 24 5.80 -7.33 1.57
N GLY A 25 5.74 -6.04 1.90
CA GLY A 25 5.58 -5.58 3.28
C GLY A 25 4.22 -5.95 3.89
N VAL A 26 3.12 -5.85 3.14
CA VAL A 26 1.79 -6.26 3.61
C VAL A 26 1.73 -7.77 3.86
N THR A 27 2.34 -8.58 2.97
CA THR A 27 2.43 -10.03 3.18
C THR A 27 3.19 -10.35 4.47
N ALA A 28 4.38 -9.77 4.66
CA ALA A 28 5.18 -10.00 5.87
C ALA A 28 4.44 -9.56 7.14
N LEU A 29 3.73 -8.43 7.11
CA LEU A 29 2.92 -7.96 8.23
C LEU A 29 1.75 -8.91 8.54
N ALA A 30 1.07 -9.42 7.51
CA ALA A 30 -0.02 -10.38 7.69
C ALA A 30 0.46 -11.69 8.33
N GLU A 31 1.66 -12.14 7.96
CA GLU A 31 2.32 -13.30 8.60
C GLU A 31 2.62 -13.03 10.08
N VAL A 32 3.18 -11.88 10.42
CA VAL A 32 3.44 -11.46 11.82
C VAL A 32 2.15 -11.43 12.64
N LEU A 33 1.06 -10.95 12.05
CA LEU A 33 -0.25 -10.87 12.71
C LEU A 33 -1.03 -12.20 12.65
N ASN A 34 -0.46 -13.24 12.03
CA ASN A 34 -1.05 -14.56 11.85
C ASN A 34 -2.48 -14.51 11.28
N MET A 35 -2.66 -13.75 10.18
CA MET A 35 -3.95 -13.64 9.50
C MET A 35 -3.81 -13.60 7.97
N PRO A 36 -4.86 -13.93 7.21
CA PRO A 36 -4.89 -13.70 5.77
C PRO A 36 -4.68 -12.22 5.44
N GLN A 37 -3.88 -11.93 4.40
CA GLN A 37 -3.65 -10.54 3.96
C GLN A 37 -4.95 -9.79 3.65
N GLU A 38 -5.95 -10.50 3.12
CA GLU A 38 -7.25 -9.93 2.75
C GLU A 38 -8.06 -9.46 3.97
N ASN A 39 -7.80 -10.05 5.14
CA ASN A 39 -8.37 -9.61 6.41
C ASN A 39 -7.65 -8.37 6.95
N LEU A 40 -6.33 -8.25 6.67
CA LEU A 40 -5.53 -7.10 7.04
C LEU A 40 -5.85 -5.86 6.20
N ILE A 41 -5.83 -5.98 4.87
CA ILE A 41 -6.14 -4.86 3.97
C ILE A 41 -6.55 -5.38 2.59
N THR A 42 -7.49 -4.69 1.93
CA THR A 42 -7.90 -5.13 0.59
C THR A 42 -6.78 -4.89 -0.44
N PRO A 43 -6.52 -5.84 -1.35
CA PRO A 43 -5.55 -5.65 -2.43
C PRO A 43 -5.87 -4.45 -3.35
N ASP A 44 -7.15 -4.09 -3.51
CA ASP A 44 -7.56 -2.93 -4.30
C ASP A 44 -7.16 -1.60 -3.62
N THR A 45 -7.34 -1.50 -2.30
CA THR A 45 -6.89 -0.33 -1.52
C THR A 45 -5.39 -0.08 -1.72
N VAL A 46 -4.56 -1.12 -1.55
CA VAL A 46 -3.10 -1.01 -1.75
C VAL A 46 -2.77 -0.58 -3.18
N ARG A 47 -3.45 -1.14 -4.19
CA ARG A 47 -3.26 -0.76 -5.59
C ARG A 47 -3.63 0.69 -5.86
N ARG A 48 -4.70 1.21 -5.27
CA ARG A 48 -5.09 2.62 -5.48
C ARG A 48 -4.06 3.57 -4.90
N VAL A 49 -3.65 3.34 -3.66
CA VAL A 49 -2.64 4.17 -2.98
C VAL A 49 -1.29 4.09 -3.71
N CYS A 50 -0.86 2.92 -4.17
CA CYS A 50 0.39 2.80 -4.92
C CYS A 50 0.35 3.50 -6.29
N TRP A 51 -0.81 3.51 -6.95
CA TRP A 51 -0.99 4.14 -8.26
C TRP A 51 -1.10 5.67 -8.16
N GLN A 52 -1.85 6.16 -7.17
CA GLN A 52 -2.05 7.58 -6.89
C GLN A 52 -1.70 7.84 -5.42
N PRO A 53 -0.39 7.87 -5.09
CA PRO A 53 0.02 8.17 -3.74
C PRO A 53 -0.34 9.61 -3.36
N PRO A 54 -0.50 9.91 -2.06
CA PRO A 54 -0.64 11.29 -1.60
C PRO A 54 0.58 12.13 -2.02
N ALA A 55 0.40 13.44 -2.13
CA ALA A 55 1.47 14.36 -2.52
C ALA A 55 2.62 14.37 -1.52
N THR A 56 2.32 14.19 -0.23
CA THR A 56 3.28 14.01 0.84
C THR A 56 3.24 12.54 1.29
N ILE A 57 4.41 11.91 1.41
CA ILE A 57 4.53 10.53 1.87
C ILE A 57 4.92 10.53 3.34
N ASP A 58 3.91 10.67 4.19
CA ASP A 58 4.03 10.65 5.64
C ASP A 58 2.87 9.85 6.26
N ALA A 59 2.96 9.53 7.54
CA ALA A 59 1.96 8.71 8.22
C ALA A 59 0.55 9.32 8.20
N GLU A 60 0.42 10.64 8.33
CA GLU A 60 -0.88 11.33 8.30
C GLU A 60 -1.50 11.26 6.91
N SER A 61 -0.74 11.63 5.88
CA SER A 61 -1.22 11.63 4.50
C SER A 61 -1.58 10.22 4.00
N VAL A 62 -0.77 9.21 4.34
CA VAL A 62 -1.01 7.82 3.94
C VAL A 62 -2.16 7.19 4.72
N SER A 63 -2.29 7.45 6.02
CA SER A 63 -3.41 6.96 6.82
C SER A 63 -4.74 7.55 6.35
N ALA A 64 -4.78 8.84 6.00
CA ALA A 64 -5.93 9.49 5.40
C ALA A 64 -6.32 8.85 4.06
N ALA A 65 -5.34 8.54 3.19
CA ALA A 65 -5.59 7.88 1.91
C ALA A 65 -6.18 6.46 2.10
N LEU A 66 -5.65 5.69 3.06
CA LEU A 66 -6.17 4.36 3.40
C LEU A 66 -7.61 4.43 3.92
N ALA A 67 -7.89 5.35 4.85
CA ALA A 67 -9.23 5.56 5.39
C ALA A 67 -10.22 6.02 4.31
N GLY A 68 -9.80 6.91 3.41
CA GLY A 68 -10.59 7.35 2.25
C GLY A 68 -10.96 6.24 1.28
N HIS A 69 -10.25 5.10 1.33
CA HIS A 69 -10.56 3.89 0.57
C HIS A 69 -11.29 2.81 1.40
N GLY A 70 -11.76 3.16 2.60
CA GLY A 70 -12.58 2.30 3.44
C GLY A 70 -11.79 1.36 4.36
N ALA A 71 -10.48 1.55 4.53
CA ALA A 71 -9.72 0.81 5.53
C ALA A 71 -10.20 1.19 6.93
N ARG A 72 -10.40 0.18 7.80
CA ARG A 72 -10.83 0.39 9.18
C ARG A 72 -9.70 0.97 10.03
N PRO A 73 -9.98 1.67 11.15
CA PRO A 73 -8.94 2.32 11.96
C PRO A 73 -7.78 1.39 12.36
N TRP A 74 -8.07 0.18 12.82
CA TRP A 74 -7.03 -0.80 13.17
C TRP A 74 -6.19 -1.24 11.95
N GLN A 75 -6.79 -1.34 10.76
CA GLN A 75 -6.06 -1.68 9.53
C GLN A 75 -5.15 -0.52 9.13
N VAL A 76 -5.65 0.71 9.25
CA VAL A 76 -4.89 1.93 8.98
C VAL A 76 -3.68 2.01 9.90
N GLU A 77 -3.84 1.82 11.21
CA GLU A 77 -2.73 1.80 12.18
C GLU A 77 -1.66 0.77 11.80
N GLN A 78 -2.07 -0.46 11.47
CA GLN A 78 -1.12 -1.53 11.14
C GLN A 78 -0.40 -1.29 9.79
N VAL A 79 -1.11 -0.81 8.77
CA VAL A 79 -0.64 -0.82 7.38
C VAL A 79 0.05 0.48 6.96
N THR A 80 -0.27 1.60 7.61
CA THR A 80 0.36 2.91 7.33
C THR A 80 1.89 2.87 7.31
N PRO A 81 2.61 2.36 8.34
CA PRO A 81 4.08 2.36 8.32
C PRO A 81 4.66 1.55 7.16
N VAL A 82 4.01 0.44 6.79
CA VAL A 82 4.41 -0.40 5.65
C VAL A 82 4.28 0.37 4.34
N LEU A 83 3.17 1.08 4.13
CA LEU A 83 2.97 1.83 2.90
C LEU A 83 3.83 3.08 2.83
N VAL A 84 4.11 3.76 3.94
CA VAL A 84 5.05 4.90 3.95
C VAL A 84 6.42 4.45 3.43
N ALA A 85 6.99 3.37 3.98
CA ALA A 85 8.28 2.84 3.53
C ALA A 85 8.26 2.47 2.03
N ALA A 86 7.22 1.74 1.59
CA ALA A 86 7.08 1.31 0.20
C ALA A 86 6.92 2.49 -0.79
N LEU A 87 6.26 3.58 -0.38
CA LEU A 87 6.00 4.75 -1.21
C LEU A 87 7.20 5.70 -1.27
N SER A 88 7.96 5.81 -0.17
CA SER A 88 9.19 6.62 -0.09
C SER A 88 10.36 6.01 -0.86
N GLY A 89 10.26 4.73 -1.24
CA GLY A 89 11.37 4.00 -1.85
C GLY A 89 12.47 3.63 -0.85
N GLU A 90 12.19 3.75 0.45
CA GLU A 90 13.03 3.23 1.52
C GLU A 90 12.83 1.72 1.58
N ALA A 91 13.58 1.01 0.74
CA ALA A 91 13.70 -0.44 0.83
C ALA A 91 14.56 -0.75 2.07
N SER A 92 13.94 -1.30 3.11
CA SER A 92 14.64 -2.02 4.18
C SER A 92 15.22 -3.33 3.66
#